data_AF-A0A972LLN0-F1
#
_entry.id   AF-A0A972LLN0-F1
#
_cell.length_a   1.000
_cell.length_b   1.000
_cell.length_c   1.000
_cell.angle_alpha   90.00
_cell.angle_beta   90.00
_cell.angle_gamma   90.00
#
_symmetry.space_group_name_H-M   'P 1'
#
loop_
_entity.id
_entity.type
_entity.pdbx_description
1 polymer ?
#
loop_
_entity_poly.entity_id
_entity_poly.type
_entity_poly.pdbx_seq_one_letter_code
_entity_poly.pdbx_strand_id
1 'polypeptide(L)' 'MKILAIETTAIEGSIALMDESHLIAEYRLNVPTRHAERIMVSIDH' A
#
# COMPACT_ATOMS: atom_id res chain seq x y z
N MET A 1 -15.87 2.74 9.67
CA MET A 1 -14.52 3.32 9.70
C MET A 1 -13.72 2.82 8.48
N LYS A 2 -12.79 3.60 7.93
CA LYS A 2 -11.88 3.16 6.86
C LYS A 2 -10.44 3.13 7.41
N ILE A 3 -9.69 2.08 7.09
CA ILE A 3 -8.34 1.84 7.58
C ILE A 3 -7.39 1.73 6.39
N LEU A 4 -6.32 2.53 6.41
CA LEU A 4 -5.22 2.46 5.46
C LEU A 4 -4.00 1.86 6.16
N ALA A 5 -3.53 0.71 5.65
CA ALA A 5 -2.35 0.02 6.16
C ALA A 5 -1.22 0.10 5.13
N ILE A 6 0.00 0.37 5.61
CA ILE A 6 1.21 0.49 4.78
C ILE A 6 2.29 -0.39 5.40
N GLU A 7 2.82 -1.32 4.61
CA GLU A 7 3.93 -2.20 4.97
C GLU A 7 5.14 -1.88 4.07
N THR A 8 6.31 -1.72 4.69
CA THR A 8 7.55 -1.31 4.00
C THR A 8 8.79 -2.04 4.51
N THR A 9 8.62 -3.12 5.27
CA THR A 9 9.74 -3.89 5.83
C THR A 9 10.28 -4.91 4.83
N ALA A 10 9.42 -5.45 3.96
CA ALA A 10 9.83 -6.25 2.83
C ALA A 10 10.28 -5.39 1.64
N ILE A 11 11.17 -5.95 0.81
CA ILE A 11 11.62 -5.32 -0.45
C ILE A 11 10.42 -4.96 -1.33
N GLU A 12 9.40 -5.81 -1.33
CA GLU A 12 8.22 -5.68 -2.18
C GLU A 12 7.19 -4.69 -1.63
N GLY A 13 7.13 -4.40 -0.32
CA GLY A 13 6.14 -3.49 0.28
C GLY A 13 4.66 -3.77 -0.05
N SER A 14 3.73 -3.22 0.72
CA SER A 14 2.31 -3.27 0.35
C SER A 14 1.48 -2.13 0.94
N ILE A 15 0.37 -1.83 0.28
CA ILE A 15 -0.66 -0.92 0.76
C ILE A 15 -2.00 -1.63 0.67
N ALA A 16 -2.80 -1.51 1.73
CA ALA A 16 -4.13 -2.08 1.78
C ALA A 16 -5.13 -1.04 2.31
N LEU A 17 -6.29 -0.97 1.66
CA LEU A 17 -7.45 -0.21 2.10
C LEU A 17 -8.55 -1.18 2.52
N MET A 18 -9.04 -1.00 3.75
CA MET A 18 -10.07 -1.86 4.33
C MET A 18 -11.18 -0.99 4.95
N ASP A 19 -12.39 -1.53 5.04
CA ASP A 19 -13.35 -1.07 6.04
C ASP A 19 -13.34 -1.97 7.28
N GLU A 20 -14.40 -1.96 8.09
CA GLU A 20 -14.39 -2.72 9.34
C GLU A 20 -14.41 -4.24 9.15
N SER A 21 -14.81 -4.73 7.98
CA SER A 21 -15.06 -6.16 7.76
C SER A 21 -14.51 -6.71 6.45
N HIS A 22 -14.11 -5.88 5.50
CA HIS A 22 -13.66 -6.35 4.19
C HIS A 22 -12.53 -5.52 3.59
N LEU A 23 -11.60 -6.22 2.92
CA LEU A 23 -10.55 -5.63 2.10
C LEU A 23 -11.17 -5.01 0.85
N ILE A 24 -10.92 -3.73 0.64
CA ILE A 24 -11.43 -2.97 -0.50
C ILE A 24 -10.43 -3.06 -1.65
N ALA A 25 -9.15 -2.85 -1.35
CA ALA A 25 -8.08 -2.89 -2.34
C ALA A 25 -6.74 -3.23 -1.68
N GLU A 26 -5.87 -3.89 -2.45
CA GLU A 26 -4.47 -4.16 -2.09
C GLU A 26 -3.58 -3.82 -3.28
N TYR A 27 -2.45 -3.18 -3.00
CA TYR A 27 -1.42 -2.90 -3.98
C TYR A 27 -0.07 -3.41 -3.48
N ARG A 28 0.60 -4.23 -4.28
CA ARG A 28 1.97 -4.70 -4.03
C ARG A 28 2.97 -3.76 -4.68
N LEU A 29 3.92 -3.24 -3.90
CA LEU A 29 4.92 -2.29 -4.39
C LEU A 29 6.13 -3.03 -5.01
N ASN A 30 5.88 -4.02 -5.86
CA ASN A 30 6.92 -4.85 -6.51
C ASN A 30 7.58 -4.11 -7.69
N VAL A 31 8.21 -2.97 -7.40
CA VAL A 31 8.88 -2.13 -8.39
C VAL A 31 10.32 -1.89 -7.91
N PRO A 32 11.35 -2.11 -8.75
CA PRO A 32 12.75 -1.91 -8.39
C PRO A 32 13.11 -0.41 -8.37
N THR A 33 12.40 0.37 -7.56
CA THR A 33 12.56 1.82 -7.35
C THR A 33 12.62 2.12 -5.85
N ARG A 34 13.13 3.29 -5.46
CA ARG A 34 13.33 3.64 -4.04
C ARG A 34 11.98 3.78 -3.33
N HIS A 35 11.88 3.34 -2.08
CA HIS A 35 10.61 3.33 -1.31
C HIS A 35 9.87 4.68 -1.29
N ALA A 36 10.61 5.79 -1.20
CA ALA A 36 10.06 7.15 -1.19
C ALA A 36 9.33 7.54 -2.50
N GLU A 37 9.70 6.94 -3.63
CA GLU A 37 9.09 7.20 -4.94
C GLU A 37 7.82 6.37 -5.17
N ARG A 38 7.56 5.34 -4.34
CA ARG A 38 6.44 4.40 -4.52
C ARG A 38 5.19 4.77 -3.73
N ILE A 39 5.36 5.20 -2.47
CA ILE A 39 4.25 5.37 -1.53
C ILE A 39 3.28 6.46 -1.99
N MET A 40 3.79 7.60 -2.45
CA MET A 40 2.96 8.74 -2.85
C MET A 40 2.11 8.43 -4.10
N VAL A 41 2.67 7.71 -5.07
CA VAL A 41 1.97 7.37 -6.32
C VAL A 41 0.84 6.37 -6.08
N SER A 42 1.02 5.42 -5.16
CA SER A 42 0.00 4.42 -4.82
C SER A 42 -1.14 4.94 -3.92
N ILE A 43 -0.98 6.12 -3.30
CA ILE A 43 -2.03 6.74 -2.48
C ILE A 43 -2.91 7.68 -3.32
N ASP A 44 -2.41 8.16 -4.46
CA ASP A 44 -3.07 9.16 -5.32
C ASP A 44 -4.08 8.57 -6.33
N HIS A 45 -4.24 7.23 -6.38
CA HIS A 45 -5.13 6.53 -7.31
C HIS A 45 -6.14 5.62 -6.62
#